data_AF-A0A2G5QMZ4-F1
#
_entry.id   AF-A0A2G5QMZ4-F1
#
_cell.length_a   1.000
_cell.length_b   1.000
_cell.length_c   1.000
_cell.angle_alpha   90.00
_cell.angle_beta   90.00
_cell.angle_gamma   90.00
#
_symmetry.space_group_name_H-M   'P 1'
#
loop_
_entity.id
_entity.type
_entity.pdbx_description
1 polymer ?
#
loop_
_entity_poly.entity_id
_entity_poly.type
_entity_poly.pdbx_seq_one_letter_code
_entity_poly.pdbx_strand_id
1 'polypeptide(L)'
;MPSRSVTRTECLRLLAGGAMGSWLASRPRAAEAAPTYDFWFTRLRYDSGDWDVDQRMPSNILTSLVDYTNLRVDTEERVVRLSDPAMLTAPFCYLAGHKLVEFSPAEAANFQRYVRNGGFVLVDDCNHDIDGLFAKSFERQMAKLFGGDALKKLANDHPIYRSFFKFDGPPATSFELNGWGDDLVHDYLKGIEINGRLGVLYSNKDYGCEWDYDWRNKRFLAEDNTKFAVNIVLYALTA
;
A
#
# COMPACT_ATOMS: atom_id res chain seq x y z
N MET A 1 86.34 -28.73 -1.57
CA MET A 1 85.50 -29.92 -1.37
C MET A 1 85.74 -30.44 0.03
N PRO A 2 84.70 -30.48 0.87
CA PRO A 2 84.10 -31.78 1.20
C PRO A 2 82.57 -31.76 1.12
N SER A 3 82.02 -32.89 0.67
CA SER A 3 80.59 -33.19 0.62
C SER A 3 80.05 -33.44 2.04
N ARG A 4 78.96 -32.76 2.42
CA ARG A 4 78.11 -33.23 3.52
C ARG A 4 76.81 -33.78 2.93
N SER A 5 76.69 -35.09 3.07
CA SER A 5 75.49 -35.90 2.79
C SER A 5 74.39 -35.56 3.79
N VAL A 6 73.22 -35.18 3.29
CA VAL A 6 71.98 -35.07 4.07
C VAL A 6 71.65 -36.45 4.63
N THR A 7 71.45 -36.55 5.93
CA THR A 7 71.13 -37.83 6.60
C THR A 7 69.62 -38.04 6.67
N ARG A 8 69.18 -39.31 6.68
CA ARG A 8 67.77 -39.75 6.66
C ARG A 8 66.88 -39.13 7.76
N THR A 9 67.46 -38.50 8.78
CA THR A 9 66.74 -37.85 9.88
C THR A 9 66.35 -36.39 9.56
N GLU A 10 66.96 -35.76 8.54
CA GLU A 10 66.59 -34.40 8.09
C GLU A 10 65.38 -34.39 7.13
N CYS A 11 65.07 -35.53 6.49
CA CYS A 11 63.86 -35.68 5.66
C CYS A 11 62.54 -35.74 6.46
N LEU A 12 62.58 -35.90 7.79
CA LEU A 12 61.39 -36.08 8.63
C LEU A 12 60.96 -34.83 9.39
N ARG A 13 61.63 -33.68 9.20
CA ARG A 13 61.22 -32.39 9.79
C ARG A 13 60.61 -31.39 8.80
N LEU A 14 60.39 -31.80 7.54
CA LEU A 14 59.78 -30.97 6.49
C LEU A 14 58.34 -31.37 6.12
N LEU A 15 57.59 -31.99 7.06
CA LEU A 15 56.18 -32.36 6.88
C LEU A 15 55.24 -31.75 7.92
N ALA A 16 55.57 -30.58 8.48
CA ALA A 16 54.70 -29.90 9.44
C ALA A 16 54.45 -28.42 9.11
N GLY A 17 54.52 -28.04 7.84
CA GLY A 17 54.28 -26.67 7.41
C GLY A 17 53.73 -26.60 6.00
N GLY A 18 52.41 -26.75 5.84
CA GLY A 18 51.76 -26.48 4.57
C GLY A 18 50.35 -27.03 4.47
N ALA A 19 49.41 -26.13 4.16
CA ALA A 19 48.01 -26.38 3.81
C ALA A 19 47.01 -26.56 4.98
N MET A 20 46.89 -25.55 5.85
CA MET A 20 45.54 -25.11 6.24
C MET A 20 44.96 -24.33 5.05
N GLY A 21 44.51 -25.08 4.03
CA GLY A 21 43.63 -24.53 3.02
C GLY A 21 42.33 -24.15 3.74
N SER A 22 42.11 -22.85 3.90
CA SER A 22 40.83 -22.31 4.30
C SER A 22 39.80 -22.68 3.23
N TRP A 23 39.16 -23.83 3.40
CA TRP A 23 37.85 -24.09 2.84
C TRP A 23 36.88 -23.14 3.55
N LEU A 24 36.89 -21.88 3.14
CA LEU A 24 35.71 -21.03 3.23
C LEU A 24 34.70 -21.66 2.28
N ALA A 25 34.03 -22.71 2.74
CA ALA A 25 32.80 -23.14 2.13
C ALA A 25 31.89 -21.92 2.20
N SER A 26 31.74 -21.23 1.07
CA SER A 26 30.69 -20.24 0.87
C SER A 26 29.40 -20.97 1.13
N ARG A 27 28.86 -20.84 2.35
CA ARG A 27 27.52 -21.33 2.66
C ARG A 27 26.62 -20.73 1.59
N PRO A 28 25.86 -21.53 0.83
CA PRO A 28 24.89 -20.97 -0.08
C PRO A 28 23.99 -20.09 0.78
N ARG A 29 23.97 -18.79 0.47
CA ARG A 29 23.01 -17.87 1.06
C ARG A 29 21.66 -18.48 0.72
N ALA A 30 20.92 -18.92 1.74
CA ALA A 30 19.57 -19.44 1.53
C ALA A 30 18.86 -18.40 0.67
N ALA A 31 18.43 -18.80 -0.53
CA ALA A 31 17.63 -17.94 -1.36
C ALA A 31 16.41 -17.59 -0.52
N GLU A 32 16.31 -16.33 -0.11
CA GLU A 32 15.15 -15.80 0.58
C GLU A 32 13.97 -16.12 -0.35
N ALA A 33 13.04 -16.95 0.11
CA ALA A 33 11.91 -17.36 -0.71
C ALA A 33 11.24 -16.09 -1.23
N ALA A 34 11.07 -15.98 -2.54
CA ALA A 34 10.40 -14.83 -3.12
C ALA A 34 9.06 -14.65 -2.40
N PRO A 35 8.68 -13.40 -2.05
CA PRO A 35 7.42 -13.16 -1.35
C PRO A 35 6.30 -13.85 -2.13
N THR A 36 5.44 -14.58 -1.40
CA THR A 36 4.36 -15.40 -1.98
C THR A 36 3.42 -14.55 -2.84
N TYR A 37 3.21 -13.31 -2.42
CA TYR A 37 2.35 -12.33 -3.08
C TYR A 37 3.10 -11.02 -3.34
N ASP A 38 2.79 -10.39 -4.46
CA ASP A 38 3.21 -9.04 -4.82
C ASP A 38 2.30 -7.98 -4.14
N PHE A 39 1.04 -8.34 -3.86
CA PHE A 39 0.06 -7.43 -3.25
C PHE A 39 -0.89 -8.18 -2.31
N TRP A 40 -1.29 -7.53 -1.22
CA TRP A 40 -2.42 -7.92 -0.39
C TRP A 40 -3.16 -6.67 0.06
N PHE A 41 -4.49 -6.74 0.10
CA PHE A 41 -5.34 -5.63 0.50
C PHE A 41 -5.37 -5.51 2.02
N THR A 42 -4.92 -4.39 2.58
CA THR A 42 -4.95 -4.16 4.04
C THR A 42 -5.97 -3.10 4.41
N ARG A 43 -7.03 -3.47 5.12
CA ARG A 43 -7.96 -2.51 5.72
C ARG A 43 -7.50 -2.11 7.10
N LEU A 44 -7.46 -0.81 7.34
CA LEU A 44 -7.10 -0.23 8.63
C LEU A 44 -8.33 -0.14 9.52
N ARG A 45 -8.26 -0.81 10.66
CA ARG A 45 -9.17 -0.61 11.79
C ARG A 45 -8.61 0.46 12.71
N TYR A 46 -9.35 1.54 12.90
CA TYR A 46 -9.03 2.58 13.88
C TYR A 46 -10.07 2.59 15.01
N ASP A 47 -9.71 3.14 16.16
CA ASP A 47 -10.52 3.03 17.38
C ASP A 47 -11.75 3.95 17.41
N SER A 48 -11.68 5.10 16.73
CA SER A 48 -12.80 6.03 16.61
C SER A 48 -13.77 5.63 15.50
N GLY A 49 -15.00 6.16 15.52
CA GLY A 49 -15.91 6.08 14.39
C GLY A 49 -16.27 4.65 13.96
N ASP A 50 -16.32 4.42 12.64
CA ASP A 50 -16.59 3.14 11.98
C ASP A 50 -15.58 2.90 10.85
N TRP A 51 -15.08 1.69 10.72
CA TRP A 51 -14.08 1.30 9.72
C TRP A 51 -14.54 0.13 8.84
N ASP A 52 -15.58 -0.58 9.30
CA ASP A 52 -16.13 -1.83 8.78
C ASP A 52 -17.22 -1.59 7.72
N VAL A 53 -16.88 -0.73 6.76
CA VAL A 53 -17.69 -0.32 5.60
C VAL A 53 -17.24 -1.05 4.33
N ASP A 54 -17.98 -0.97 3.23
CA ASP A 54 -17.58 -1.50 1.90
C ASP A 54 -17.10 -2.96 1.92
N GLN A 55 -17.89 -3.87 2.49
CA GLN A 55 -17.40 -5.21 2.87
C GLN A 55 -17.06 -6.11 1.66
N ARG A 56 -17.67 -5.89 0.49
CA ARG A 56 -17.42 -6.64 -0.75
C ARG A 56 -16.44 -5.94 -1.68
N MET A 57 -16.24 -4.62 -1.51
CA MET A 57 -15.35 -3.82 -2.35
C MET A 57 -13.93 -4.41 -2.49
N PRO A 58 -13.25 -4.88 -1.41
CA PRO A 58 -11.93 -5.48 -1.54
C PRO A 58 -11.90 -6.65 -2.51
N SER A 59 -12.93 -7.51 -2.50
CA SER A 59 -13.03 -8.65 -3.42
C SER A 59 -13.17 -8.21 -4.88
N ASN A 60 -13.89 -7.13 -5.15
CA ASN A 60 -14.06 -6.58 -6.49
C ASN A 60 -12.75 -5.96 -7.01
N ILE A 61 -12.00 -5.24 -6.18
CA ILE A 61 -10.65 -4.74 -6.53
C ILE A 61 -9.71 -5.90 -6.83
N LEU A 62 -9.64 -6.89 -5.92
CA LEU A 62 -8.75 -8.05 -6.07
C LEU A 62 -9.06 -8.83 -7.35
N THR A 63 -10.34 -8.99 -7.70
CA THR A 63 -10.76 -9.61 -8.96
C THR A 63 -10.21 -8.83 -10.15
N SER A 64 -10.31 -7.50 -10.16
CA SER A 64 -9.78 -6.67 -11.25
C SER A 64 -8.26 -6.73 -11.37
N LEU A 65 -7.54 -6.83 -10.25
CA LEU A 65 -6.09 -7.03 -10.30
C LEU A 65 -5.74 -8.38 -10.95
N VAL A 66 -6.50 -9.44 -10.66
CA VAL A 66 -6.33 -10.75 -11.34
C VAL A 66 -6.68 -10.66 -12.82
N ASP A 67 -7.77 -9.98 -13.17
CA ASP A 67 -8.26 -9.91 -14.56
C ASP A 67 -7.34 -9.10 -15.48
N TYR A 68 -6.76 -8.01 -14.97
CA TYR A 68 -6.02 -7.04 -15.80
C TYR A 68 -4.50 -7.12 -15.66
N THR A 69 -3.96 -7.77 -14.62
CA THR A 69 -2.54 -7.70 -14.30
C THR A 69 -1.93 -9.09 -14.09
N ASN A 70 -0.60 -9.15 -14.02
CA ASN A 70 0.13 -10.37 -13.67
C ASN A 70 0.58 -10.38 -12.20
N LEU A 71 0.01 -9.51 -11.34
CA LEU A 71 0.36 -9.46 -9.92
C LEU A 71 -0.08 -10.76 -9.23
N ARG A 72 0.80 -11.32 -8.40
CA ARG A 72 0.43 -12.38 -7.47
C ARG A 72 -0.30 -11.75 -6.30
N VAL A 73 -1.62 -11.73 -6.35
CA VAL A 73 -2.44 -11.13 -5.30
C VAL A 73 -2.85 -12.16 -4.25
N ASP A 74 -2.81 -11.74 -2.98
CA ASP A 74 -3.52 -12.43 -1.91
C ASP A 74 -5.02 -12.11 -2.04
N THR A 75 -5.86 -13.11 -2.25
CA THR A 75 -7.30 -12.93 -2.45
C THR A 75 -8.05 -12.67 -1.15
N GLU A 76 -7.39 -12.79 0.00
CA GLU A 76 -7.97 -12.51 1.31
C GLU A 76 -7.63 -11.09 1.76
N GLU A 77 -8.65 -10.34 2.18
CA GLU A 77 -8.46 -9.06 2.85
C GLU A 77 -7.81 -9.25 4.22
N ARG A 78 -6.85 -8.37 4.55
CA ARG A 78 -6.23 -8.31 5.88
C ARG A 78 -6.75 -7.10 6.65
N VAL A 79 -7.47 -7.34 7.73
CA VAL A 79 -7.87 -6.28 8.67
C VAL A 79 -6.79 -6.13 9.74
N VAL A 80 -6.17 -4.94 9.80
CA VAL A 80 -5.09 -4.65 10.75
C VAL A 80 -5.44 -3.40 11.55
N ARG A 81 -5.22 -3.43 12.88
CA ARG A 81 -5.39 -2.23 13.70
C ARG A 81 -4.35 -1.18 13.32
N LEU A 82 -4.75 0.08 13.17
CA LEU A 82 -3.82 1.16 12.85
C LEU A 82 -2.77 1.39 13.96
N SER A 83 -3.09 1.04 15.21
CA SER A 83 -2.15 1.04 16.34
C SER A 83 -1.15 -0.13 16.33
N ASP A 84 -1.37 -1.16 15.51
CA ASP A 84 -0.49 -2.33 15.41
C ASP A 84 0.65 -2.07 14.41
N PRO A 85 1.93 -2.15 14.82
CA PRO A 85 3.08 -2.00 13.93
C PRO A 85 3.11 -2.95 12.73
N ALA A 86 2.35 -4.07 12.76
CA ALA A 86 2.21 -4.97 11.61
C ALA A 86 1.70 -4.25 10.35
N MET A 87 0.95 -3.15 10.48
CA MET A 87 0.50 -2.36 9.33
C MET A 87 1.67 -1.74 8.55
N LEU A 88 2.81 -1.48 9.21
CA LEU A 88 3.95 -0.77 8.61
C LEU A 88 4.61 -1.56 7.46
N THR A 89 4.31 -2.86 7.35
CA THR A 89 4.84 -3.73 6.29
C THR A 89 3.84 -3.96 5.15
N ALA A 90 2.65 -3.39 5.22
CA ALA A 90 1.66 -3.52 4.16
C ALA A 90 2.13 -2.80 2.88
N PRO A 91 1.90 -3.36 1.68
CA PRO A 91 2.19 -2.67 0.43
C PRO A 91 1.17 -1.57 0.13
N PHE A 92 -0.02 -1.69 0.73
CA PHE A 92 -1.16 -0.81 0.50
C PHE A 92 -2.11 -0.87 1.70
N CYS A 93 -2.63 0.28 2.10
CA CYS A 93 -3.64 0.38 3.13
C CYS A 93 -4.90 1.10 2.63
N TYR A 94 -6.06 0.68 3.15
CA TYR A 94 -7.35 1.31 2.96
C TYR A 94 -7.91 1.80 4.30
N LEU A 95 -8.45 3.01 4.33
CA LEU A 95 -9.13 3.59 5.49
C LEU A 95 -10.42 4.27 4.99
N ALA A 96 -11.56 3.91 5.57
CA ALA A 96 -12.83 4.53 5.23
C ALA A 96 -13.77 4.56 6.44
N GLY A 97 -14.88 5.27 6.32
CA GLY A 97 -15.91 5.36 7.35
C GLY A 97 -16.91 6.48 7.08
N HIS A 98 -17.93 6.57 7.93
CA HIS A 98 -18.97 7.61 7.89
C HIS A 98 -18.86 8.57 9.08
N LYS A 99 -18.15 8.18 10.14
CA LYS A 99 -18.10 8.85 11.44
C LYS A 99 -16.75 9.53 11.71
N LEU A 100 -16.58 9.97 12.95
CA LEU A 100 -15.38 10.66 13.43
C LEU A 100 -14.10 9.84 13.21
N VAL A 101 -13.10 10.48 12.62
CA VAL A 101 -11.70 10.05 12.60
C VAL A 101 -10.91 10.82 13.65
N GLU A 102 -10.50 10.13 14.71
CA GLU A 102 -9.66 10.67 15.77
C GLU A 102 -8.61 9.63 16.15
N PHE A 103 -7.36 9.86 15.73
CA PHE A 103 -6.28 8.92 15.98
C PHE A 103 -5.76 9.04 17.43
N SER A 104 -5.66 7.89 18.09
CA SER A 104 -4.84 7.73 19.28
C SER A 104 -3.35 8.04 18.99
N PRO A 105 -2.52 8.29 20.01
CA PRO A 105 -1.09 8.54 19.80
C PRO A 105 -0.36 7.43 19.03
N ALA A 106 -0.73 6.16 19.26
CA ALA A 106 -0.14 5.03 18.56
C ALA A 106 -0.54 4.98 17.08
N GLU A 107 -1.84 5.18 16.80
CA GLU A 107 -2.36 5.23 15.42
C GLU A 107 -1.74 6.38 14.63
N ALA A 108 -1.69 7.58 15.23
CA ALA A 108 -1.07 8.76 14.66
C ALA A 108 0.42 8.51 14.31
N ALA A 109 1.17 7.92 15.24
CA ALA A 109 2.59 7.62 15.05
C ALA A 109 2.80 6.59 13.92
N ASN A 110 1.99 5.52 13.87
CA ASN A 110 2.10 4.51 12.82
C ASN A 110 1.67 5.05 11.46
N PHE A 111 0.55 5.76 11.37
CA PHE A 111 0.07 6.37 10.13
C PHE A 111 1.13 7.30 9.54
N GLN A 112 1.65 8.21 10.37
CA GLN A 112 2.67 9.16 9.94
C GLN A 112 3.96 8.45 9.52
N ARG A 113 4.42 7.46 10.29
CA ARG A 113 5.63 6.67 9.97
C ARG A 113 5.46 5.89 8.66
N TYR A 114 4.32 5.25 8.46
CA TYR A 114 4.02 4.48 7.26
C TYR A 114 4.10 5.37 6.02
N VAL A 115 3.34 6.46 6.00
CA VAL A 115 3.30 7.41 4.87
C VAL A 115 4.67 8.03 4.61
N ARG A 116 5.38 8.48 5.65
CA ARG A 116 6.72 9.07 5.50
C ARG A 116 7.78 8.09 4.99
N ASN A 117 7.58 6.79 5.20
CA ASN A 117 8.49 5.74 4.76
C ASN A 117 8.12 5.14 3.39
N GLY A 118 7.19 5.77 2.65
CA GLY A 118 6.79 5.29 1.33
C GLY A 118 5.61 4.30 1.34
N GLY A 119 4.90 4.17 2.47
CA GLY A 119 3.60 3.53 2.49
C GLY A 119 2.59 4.29 1.63
N PHE A 120 1.54 3.60 1.19
CA PHE A 120 0.42 4.20 0.47
C PHE A 120 -0.90 3.90 1.18
N VAL A 121 -1.70 4.94 1.43
CA VAL A 121 -3.04 4.83 2.02
C VAL A 121 -4.06 5.41 1.04
N LEU A 122 -5.00 4.59 0.58
CA LEU A 122 -6.27 5.07 0.02
C LEU A 122 -7.21 5.37 1.19
N VAL A 123 -7.66 6.60 1.27
CA VAL A 123 -8.66 7.06 2.21
C VAL A 123 -9.91 7.44 1.44
N ASP A 124 -11.06 6.91 1.83
CA ASP A 124 -12.32 7.18 1.16
C ASP A 124 -13.40 7.57 2.17
N ASP A 125 -14.02 8.73 1.93
CA ASP A 125 -15.15 9.23 2.71
C ASP A 125 -16.45 8.66 2.15
N CYS A 126 -17.01 7.67 2.86
CA CYS A 126 -18.25 7.00 2.47
C CYS A 126 -19.49 7.89 2.62
N ASN A 127 -19.37 9.06 3.26
CA ASN A 127 -20.47 10.02 3.27
C ASN A 127 -20.53 10.85 1.99
N HIS A 128 -19.41 11.01 1.27
CA HIS A 128 -19.33 11.97 0.17
C HIS A 128 -19.78 13.39 0.59
N ASP A 129 -19.37 13.85 1.78
CA ASP A 129 -19.80 15.14 2.33
C ASP A 129 -18.57 15.90 2.83
N ILE A 130 -18.16 16.94 2.08
CA ILE A 130 -16.97 17.74 2.43
C ILE A 130 -17.14 18.56 3.72
N ASP A 131 -18.39 18.78 4.14
CA ASP A 131 -18.76 19.40 5.40
C ASP A 131 -19.10 18.37 6.50
N GLY A 132 -19.05 17.09 6.15
CA GLY A 132 -19.32 15.94 6.98
C GLY A 132 -18.27 15.68 8.05
N LEU A 133 -18.70 14.90 9.06
CA LEU A 133 -17.87 14.62 10.24
C LEU A 133 -16.59 13.84 9.88
N PHE A 134 -16.68 12.86 8.98
CA PHE A 134 -15.53 12.11 8.51
C PHE A 134 -14.52 13.04 7.82
N ALA A 135 -14.92 13.77 6.77
CA ALA A 135 -14.08 14.70 6.04
C ALA A 135 -13.36 15.70 6.96
N LYS A 136 -14.10 16.48 7.76
CA LYS A 136 -13.51 17.50 8.64
C LYS A 136 -12.56 16.93 9.68
N SER A 137 -12.86 15.73 10.19
CA SER A 137 -12.02 15.09 11.20
C SER A 137 -10.75 14.48 10.62
N PHE A 138 -10.85 13.83 9.46
CA PHE A 138 -9.70 13.34 8.72
C PHE A 138 -8.77 14.47 8.29
N GLU A 139 -9.29 15.55 7.68
CA GLU A 139 -8.50 16.71 7.27
C GLU A 139 -7.74 17.34 8.45
N ARG A 140 -8.39 17.44 9.62
CA ARG A 140 -7.75 17.92 10.85
C ARG A 140 -6.62 16.99 11.32
N GLN A 141 -6.80 15.67 11.25
CA GLN A 141 -5.73 14.71 11.57
C GLN A 141 -4.55 14.87 10.59
N MET A 142 -4.83 15.02 9.29
CA MET A 142 -3.77 15.24 8.29
C MET A 142 -3.02 16.55 8.53
N ALA A 143 -3.73 17.63 8.84
CA ALA A 143 -3.12 18.91 9.20
C ALA A 143 -2.20 18.79 10.42
N LYS A 144 -2.60 18.02 11.44
CA LYS A 144 -1.81 17.75 12.64
C LYS A 144 -0.56 16.91 12.36
N LEU A 145 -0.66 15.90 11.50
CA LEU A 145 0.43 14.95 11.22
C LEU A 145 1.42 15.44 10.16
N PHE A 146 0.96 16.18 9.16
CA PHE A 146 1.76 16.54 7.99
C PHE A 146 1.87 18.05 7.76
N GLY A 147 1.06 18.87 8.45
CA GLY A 147 1.01 20.32 8.32
C GLY A 147 -0.28 20.77 7.62
N GLY A 148 -0.70 22.01 7.90
CA GLY A 148 -2.01 22.55 7.47
C GLY A 148 -2.26 22.51 5.95
N ASP A 149 -1.20 22.66 5.15
CA ASP A 149 -1.30 22.67 3.68
C ASP A 149 -0.86 21.36 3.03
N ALA A 150 -0.70 20.27 3.80
CA ALA A 150 -0.15 19.02 3.28
C ALA A 150 -1.12 18.28 2.34
N LEU A 151 -2.41 18.30 2.63
CA LEU A 151 -3.45 17.62 1.86
C LEU A 151 -3.95 18.54 0.73
N LYS A 152 -3.49 18.30 -0.49
CA LYS A 152 -3.75 19.19 -1.65
C LYS A 152 -4.53 18.48 -2.74
N LYS A 153 -5.28 19.22 -3.55
CA LYS A 153 -5.90 18.68 -4.77
C LYS A 153 -4.82 18.15 -5.71
N LEU A 154 -5.04 16.97 -6.27
CA LEU A 154 -4.20 16.40 -7.32
C LEU A 154 -4.54 17.04 -8.66
N ALA A 155 -3.52 17.33 -9.46
CA ALA A 155 -3.71 17.79 -10.83
C ALA A 155 -4.18 16.62 -11.72
N ASN A 156 -5.00 16.89 -12.73
CA ASN A 156 -5.52 15.86 -13.64
C ASN A 156 -4.44 15.17 -14.48
N ASP A 157 -3.24 15.74 -14.55
CA ASP A 157 -2.07 15.11 -15.16
C ASP A 157 -1.25 14.26 -14.17
N HIS A 158 -1.67 14.11 -12.92
CA HIS A 158 -0.96 13.28 -11.94
C HIS A 158 -0.82 11.83 -12.45
N PRO A 159 0.33 11.16 -12.28
CA PRO A 159 0.58 9.84 -12.86
C PRO A 159 -0.41 8.75 -12.43
N ILE A 160 -1.08 8.91 -11.28
CA ILE A 160 -2.11 7.97 -10.80
C ILE A 160 -3.25 7.78 -11.82
N TYR A 161 -3.62 8.82 -12.58
CA TYR A 161 -4.69 8.74 -13.58
C TYR A 161 -4.27 8.01 -14.88
N ARG A 162 -3.00 7.60 -14.98
CA ARG A 162 -2.44 6.92 -16.17
C ARG A 162 -1.48 5.77 -15.83
N SER A 163 -1.52 5.25 -14.60
CA SER A 163 -0.59 4.21 -14.15
C SER A 163 -0.85 2.85 -14.78
N PHE A 164 -2.08 2.59 -15.25
CA PHE A 164 -2.41 1.39 -16.03
C PHE A 164 -3.44 1.70 -17.13
N PHE A 165 -4.67 2.03 -16.75
CA PHE A 165 -5.67 2.62 -17.63
C PHE A 165 -5.51 4.14 -17.70
N LYS A 166 -6.08 4.77 -18.72
CA LYS A 166 -6.06 6.22 -18.89
C LYS A 166 -7.38 6.84 -18.45
N PHE A 167 -7.27 7.84 -17.57
CA PHE A 167 -8.36 8.72 -17.14
C PHE A 167 -7.93 10.18 -17.34
N ASP A 168 -8.88 11.07 -17.60
CA ASP A 168 -8.64 12.52 -17.74
C ASP A 168 -8.71 13.27 -16.40
N GLY A 169 -8.83 12.53 -15.30
CA GLY A 169 -9.03 13.00 -13.93
C GLY A 169 -9.66 11.88 -13.09
N PRO A 170 -10.14 12.18 -11.88
CA PRO A 170 -10.85 11.19 -11.07
C PRO A 170 -12.20 10.82 -11.71
N PRO A 171 -12.49 9.53 -11.94
CA PRO A 171 -13.79 9.13 -12.49
C PRO A 171 -14.92 9.46 -11.53
N ALA A 172 -16.06 9.91 -12.07
CA ALA A 172 -17.25 10.13 -11.26
C ALA A 172 -17.84 8.80 -10.73
N THR A 173 -18.53 8.86 -9.59
CA THR A 173 -19.28 7.71 -9.04
C THR A 173 -20.79 7.97 -9.12
N SER A 174 -21.58 6.91 -9.11
CA SER A 174 -23.05 7.04 -9.03
C SER A 174 -23.52 7.50 -7.66
N PHE A 175 -22.70 7.29 -6.62
CA PHE A 175 -22.96 7.70 -5.23
C PHE A 175 -22.82 9.21 -5.01
N GLU A 176 -22.05 9.93 -5.83
CA GLU A 176 -22.02 11.42 -5.76
C GLU A 176 -23.39 12.06 -6.03
N LEU A 177 -24.26 11.36 -6.77
CA LEU A 177 -25.58 11.85 -7.18
C LEU A 177 -26.74 11.17 -6.45
N ASN A 178 -26.50 10.02 -5.82
CA ASN A 178 -27.56 9.17 -5.24
C ASN A 178 -27.26 8.69 -3.81
N GLY A 179 -26.13 9.12 -3.23
CA GLY A 179 -25.65 8.72 -1.90
C GLY A 179 -26.18 9.60 -0.76
N TRP A 180 -25.53 9.49 0.40
CA TRP A 180 -25.89 10.22 1.64
C TRP A 180 -25.18 11.59 1.77
N GLY A 181 -24.62 12.10 0.68
CA GLY A 181 -23.67 13.22 0.67
C GLY A 181 -24.28 14.58 0.41
N ASP A 182 -23.44 15.47 -0.14
CA ASP A 182 -23.74 16.88 -0.39
C ASP A 182 -24.39 17.17 -1.76
N ASP A 183 -24.74 16.13 -2.51
CA ASP A 183 -25.28 16.18 -3.89
C ASP A 183 -24.35 16.91 -4.89
N LEU A 184 -23.04 16.95 -4.64
CA LEU A 184 -22.05 17.59 -5.52
C LEU A 184 -21.18 16.57 -6.26
N VAL A 185 -21.04 16.74 -7.58
CA VAL A 185 -20.01 15.99 -8.32
C VAL A 185 -18.65 16.62 -8.06
N HIS A 186 -17.75 15.86 -7.44
CA HIS A 186 -16.42 16.35 -7.09
C HIS A 186 -15.41 16.06 -8.20
N ASP A 187 -14.85 17.10 -8.82
CA ASP A 187 -13.92 16.97 -9.95
C ASP A 187 -12.46 16.69 -9.54
N TYR A 188 -12.20 16.42 -8.26
CA TYR A 188 -10.85 16.31 -7.72
C TYR A 188 -10.70 15.14 -6.75
N LEU A 189 -9.45 14.72 -6.54
CA LEU A 189 -9.01 13.99 -5.36
C LEU A 189 -8.00 14.85 -4.61
N LYS A 190 -7.85 14.63 -3.30
CA LYS A 190 -6.74 15.22 -2.57
C LYS A 190 -5.65 14.19 -2.29
N GLY A 191 -4.45 14.65 -1.98
CA GLY A 191 -3.36 13.79 -1.62
C GLY A 191 -2.28 14.47 -0.80
N ILE A 192 -1.47 13.63 -0.15
CA ILE A 192 -0.25 14.05 0.56
C ILE A 192 0.94 13.41 -0.13
N GLU A 193 1.84 14.25 -0.64
CA GLU A 193 3.10 13.81 -1.23
C GLU A 193 4.25 13.95 -0.25
N ILE A 194 5.07 12.92 -0.15
CA ILE A 194 6.33 12.91 0.60
C ILE A 194 7.46 12.74 -0.41
N ASN A 195 8.34 13.75 -0.52
CA ASN A 195 9.48 13.74 -1.44
C ASN A 195 9.10 13.47 -2.92
N GLY A 196 7.96 14.00 -3.36
CA GLY A 196 7.46 13.84 -4.74
C GLY A 196 6.74 12.52 -5.01
N ARG A 197 6.49 11.70 -3.97
CA ARG A 197 5.70 10.48 -4.06
C ARG A 197 4.41 10.61 -3.27
N LEU A 198 3.28 10.29 -3.88
CA LEU A 198 1.99 10.29 -3.21
C LEU A 198 1.94 9.14 -2.18
N GLY A 199 1.71 9.48 -0.90
CA GLY A 199 1.59 8.52 0.19
C GLY A 199 0.19 8.41 0.80
N VAL A 200 -0.65 9.44 0.60
CA VAL A 200 -2.08 9.41 0.94
C VAL A 200 -2.86 9.87 -0.27
N LEU A 201 -3.82 9.07 -0.72
CA LEU A 201 -4.85 9.47 -1.66
C LEU A 201 -6.15 9.59 -0.88
N TYR A 202 -6.71 10.79 -0.82
CA TYR A 202 -7.99 11.07 -0.18
C TYR A 202 -9.07 11.27 -1.24
N SER A 203 -10.10 10.46 -1.15
CA SER A 203 -11.30 10.51 -1.96
C SER A 203 -12.47 10.96 -1.10
N ASN A 204 -13.14 12.00 -1.57
CA ASN A 204 -14.45 12.39 -1.12
C ASN A 204 -15.49 11.98 -2.16
N LYS A 205 -15.27 10.90 -2.92
CA LYS A 205 -16.11 10.46 -4.06
C LYS A 205 -16.90 9.18 -3.79
N ASP A 206 -16.67 8.57 -2.62
CA ASP A 206 -17.29 7.31 -2.21
C ASP A 206 -17.06 6.16 -3.21
N TYR A 207 -15.78 5.94 -3.53
CA TYR A 207 -15.39 4.81 -4.39
C TYR A 207 -15.66 3.46 -3.71
N GLY A 208 -15.56 3.42 -2.38
CA GLY A 208 -15.85 2.28 -1.53
C GLY A 208 -17.25 1.74 -1.80
N CYS A 209 -18.28 2.58 -1.66
CA CYS A 209 -19.66 2.15 -1.93
C CYS A 209 -19.90 1.86 -3.42
N GLU A 210 -19.34 2.67 -4.33
CA GLU A 210 -19.44 2.44 -5.78
C GLU A 210 -18.91 1.07 -6.20
N TRP A 211 -17.91 0.56 -5.49
CA TRP A 211 -17.29 -0.74 -5.73
C TRP A 211 -17.82 -1.85 -4.80
N ASP A 212 -18.76 -1.56 -3.89
CA ASP A 212 -19.32 -2.50 -2.91
C ASP A 212 -20.59 -3.22 -3.40
N TYR A 213 -20.43 -4.14 -4.34
CA TYR A 213 -21.53 -4.96 -4.86
C TYR A 213 -21.20 -6.45 -4.88
N ASP A 214 -22.22 -7.31 -4.98
CA ASP A 214 -22.01 -8.75 -5.19
C ASP A 214 -21.23 -8.94 -6.50
N TRP A 215 -20.12 -9.67 -6.44
CA TRP A 215 -19.20 -9.86 -7.58
C TRP A 215 -19.91 -10.36 -8.85
N ARG A 216 -21.04 -11.09 -8.71
CA ARG A 216 -21.84 -11.57 -9.85
C ARG A 216 -22.48 -10.43 -10.63
N ASN A 217 -22.70 -9.27 -10.01
CA ASN A 217 -23.30 -8.11 -10.64
C ASN A 217 -22.32 -7.39 -11.57
N LYS A 218 -21.00 -7.59 -11.39
CA LYS A 218 -19.96 -7.01 -12.23
C LYS A 218 -20.18 -7.32 -13.72
N ARG A 219 -20.72 -8.51 -14.04
CA ARG A 219 -21.03 -8.94 -15.43
C ARG A 219 -22.09 -8.10 -16.14
N PHE A 220 -22.88 -7.32 -15.39
CA PHE A 220 -23.92 -6.46 -15.94
C PHE A 220 -23.43 -5.04 -16.20
N LEU A 221 -22.22 -4.69 -15.72
CA LEU A 221 -21.62 -3.40 -16.02
C LEU A 221 -21.11 -3.38 -17.45
N ALA A 222 -21.49 -2.36 -18.22
CA ALA A 222 -20.97 -2.15 -19.57
C ALA A 222 -19.47 -1.84 -19.55
N GLU A 223 -19.05 -1.06 -18.55
CA GLU A 223 -17.66 -0.77 -18.25
C GLU A 223 -17.36 -1.13 -16.80
N ASP A 224 -16.24 -1.80 -16.57
CA ASP A 224 -15.78 -2.13 -15.23
C ASP A 224 -15.42 -0.86 -14.45
N ASN A 225 -16.25 -0.51 -13.47
CA ASN A 225 -16.10 0.69 -12.65
C ASN A 225 -14.91 0.62 -11.68
N THR A 226 -14.29 -0.55 -11.50
CA THR A 226 -13.11 -0.74 -10.63
C THR A 226 -11.78 -0.55 -11.35
N LYS A 227 -11.77 -0.20 -12.64
CA LYS A 227 -10.52 0.07 -13.40
C LYS A 227 -9.63 1.11 -12.72
N PHE A 228 -10.22 2.12 -12.08
CA PHE A 228 -9.43 3.12 -11.36
C PHE A 228 -8.75 2.57 -10.11
N ALA A 229 -9.31 1.55 -9.46
CA ALA A 229 -8.63 0.84 -8.38
C ALA A 229 -7.35 0.14 -8.86
N VAL A 230 -7.33 -0.41 -10.08
CA VAL A 230 -6.11 -0.97 -10.69
C VAL A 230 -5.04 0.12 -10.82
N ASN A 231 -5.40 1.31 -11.30
CA ASN A 231 -4.47 2.44 -11.35
C ASN A 231 -3.91 2.81 -9.98
N ILE A 232 -4.77 2.92 -8.96
CA ILE A 232 -4.38 3.26 -7.58
C ILE A 232 -3.38 2.24 -7.05
N VAL A 233 -3.67 0.94 -7.19
CA VAL A 233 -2.81 -0.13 -6.70
C VAL A 233 -1.48 -0.16 -7.46
N LEU A 234 -1.51 -0.06 -8.79
CA LEU A 234 -0.27 -0.09 -9.59
C LEU A 234 0.60 1.13 -9.31
N TYR A 235 0.01 2.31 -9.12
CA TYR A 235 0.73 3.49 -8.66
C TYR A 235 1.38 3.22 -7.29
N ALA A 236 0.62 2.72 -6.31
CA ALA A 236 1.10 2.46 -4.96
C ALA A 236 2.31 1.50 -4.93
N LEU A 237 2.34 0.53 -5.84
CA LEU A 237 3.41 -0.47 -5.93
C LEU A 237 4.65 -0.03 -6.73
N THR A 238 4.53 1.02 -7.55
CA THR A 238 5.60 1.41 -8.50
C THR A 238 6.16 2.81 -8.30
N ALA A 239 5.45 3.67 -7.56
CA ALA A 239 5.87 5.04 -7.25
C ALA A 239 6.99 5.10 -6.20
#